data_AF-A0A7S1FVH0-F1
#
_entry.id   AF-A0A7S1FVH0-F1
#
_cell.length_a   1.000
_cell.length_b   1.000
_cell.length_c   1.000
_cell.angle_alpha   90.00
_cell.angle_beta   90.00
_cell.angle_gamma   90.00
#
_symmetry.space_group_name_H-M   'P 1'
#
loop_
_entity.id
_entity.type
_entity.pdbx_description
1 polymer ?
#
loop_
_entity_poly.entity_id
_entity_poly.type
_entity_poly.pdbx_seq_one_letter_code
_entity_poly.pdbx_strand_id
1 'polypeptide(L)'
;TVRSSLAALGGTVGGADWAAVRAALRGDGPFAGNSLSVARKGFLGLPGGKAGMAKVVGGDAAAGGRVEDARQDLSFALAQLEDFALENTSLFFNSVDRKEVEKLMAETQYQEKTGEGKQLLVAAQTSAAIFEKVVTSANNKN
;
A
#
# COMPACT_ATOMS: atom_id res chain seq x y z
N THR A 1 5.04 -1.39 -10.87
CA THR A 1 3.86 -2.17 -10.43
C THR A 1 3.58 -1.87 -8.96
N VAL A 2 2.55 -2.46 -8.36
CA VAL A 2 2.28 -2.35 -6.91
C VAL A 2 3.50 -2.76 -6.11
N ARG A 3 4.09 -3.92 -6.44
CA ARG A 3 5.27 -4.45 -5.76
C ARG A 3 6.48 -3.51 -5.86
N SER A 4 6.77 -2.97 -7.04
CA SER A 4 7.87 -1.98 -7.19
C SER A 4 7.64 -0.73 -6.35
N SER A 5 6.39 -0.28 -6.26
CA SER A 5 6.02 0.91 -5.46
C SER A 5 6.20 0.64 -3.97
N LEU A 6 5.82 -0.54 -3.48
CA LEU A 6 6.08 -0.95 -2.09
C LEU A 6 7.57 -1.14 -1.80
N ALA A 7 8.35 -1.61 -2.76
CA ALA A 7 9.80 -1.73 -2.59
C ALA A 7 10.47 -0.36 -2.43
N ALA A 8 10.02 0.65 -3.19
CA ALA A 8 10.51 2.02 -3.11
C ALA A 8 10.24 2.67 -1.74
N LEU A 9 9.18 2.25 -1.03
CA LEU A 9 8.86 2.73 0.32
C LEU A 9 9.81 2.20 1.41
N GLY A 10 10.68 1.23 1.10
CA GLY A 10 11.59 0.65 2.10
C GLY A 10 12.52 1.67 2.75
N GLY A 11 13.03 2.63 1.97
CA GLY A 11 13.84 3.74 2.48
C GLY A 11 13.03 4.69 3.36
N THR A 12 11.80 5.01 2.95
CA THR A 12 10.87 5.89 3.67
C THR A 12 10.45 5.28 5.01
N VAL A 13 10.11 4.00 5.04
CA VAL A 13 9.81 3.23 6.28
C VAL A 13 11.06 3.09 7.15
N GLY A 14 12.24 2.89 6.55
CA GLY A 14 13.51 2.82 7.26
C GLY A 14 13.91 4.13 7.94
N GLY A 15 13.58 5.27 7.32
CA GLY A 15 13.73 6.61 7.86
C GLY A 15 12.51 7.14 8.61
N ALA A 16 11.49 6.29 8.79
CA ALA A 16 10.26 6.51 9.53
C ALA A 16 9.41 7.72 9.12
N ASP A 17 9.46 8.06 7.83
CA ASP A 17 8.64 9.13 7.28
C ASP A 17 7.21 8.61 6.99
N TRP A 18 6.43 8.46 8.07
CA TRP A 18 5.08 7.89 8.01
C TRP A 18 4.09 8.78 7.26
N ALA A 19 4.33 10.10 7.24
CA ALA A 19 3.55 11.04 6.44
C ALA A 19 3.73 10.77 4.94
N ALA A 20 4.98 10.60 4.47
CA ALA A 20 5.25 10.24 3.08
C ALA A 20 4.74 8.83 2.74
N VAL A 21 4.88 7.85 3.66
CA VAL A 21 4.30 6.51 3.49
C VAL A 21 2.79 6.61 3.26
N ARG A 22 2.07 7.35 4.11
CA ARG A 22 0.62 7.55 3.98
C ARG A 22 0.24 8.24 2.67
N ALA A 23 0.94 9.32 2.31
CA ALA A 23 0.69 10.04 1.05
C ALA A 23 0.87 9.12 -0.16
N ALA A 24 1.91 8.29 -0.16
CA ALA A 24 2.14 7.30 -1.22
C ALA A 24 1.07 6.21 -1.25
N LEU A 25 0.61 5.70 -0.10
CA LEU A 25 -0.43 4.66 -0.02
C LEU A 25 -1.82 5.15 -0.48
N ARG A 26 -2.14 6.42 -0.23
CA ARG A 26 -3.39 7.05 -0.69
C ARG A 26 -3.32 7.54 -2.13
N GLY A 27 -2.11 7.78 -2.63
CA GLY A 27 -1.93 8.48 -3.90
C GLY A 27 -2.27 9.95 -3.77
N ASP A 28 -1.87 10.60 -2.67
CA ASP A 28 -2.12 12.02 -2.45
C ASP A 28 -1.01 12.87 -3.09
N GLY A 29 -1.35 14.10 -3.50
CA GLY A 29 -0.42 15.08 -4.06
C GLY A 29 0.35 14.54 -5.28
N PRO A 30 1.70 14.46 -5.24
CA PRO A 30 2.49 13.99 -6.38
C PRO A 30 2.29 12.50 -6.69
N PHE A 31 1.61 11.75 -5.82
CA PHE A 31 1.36 10.32 -5.98
C PHE A 31 -0.04 9.99 -6.56
N ALA A 32 -0.77 11.00 -7.03
CA ALA A 32 -2.11 10.85 -7.62
C ALA A 32 -2.14 9.76 -8.70
N GLY A 33 -3.02 8.78 -8.51
CA GLY A 33 -3.23 7.69 -9.47
C GLY A 33 -2.12 6.64 -9.52
N ASN A 34 -1.21 6.62 -8.55
CA ASN A 34 -0.19 5.58 -8.50
C ASN A 34 -0.78 4.16 -8.35
N SER A 35 0.03 3.13 -8.59
CA SER A 35 -0.46 1.74 -8.52
C SER A 35 -0.95 1.31 -7.14
N LEU A 36 -0.47 1.94 -6.05
CA LEU A 36 -0.91 1.64 -4.69
C LEU A 36 -2.35 2.10 -4.47
N SER A 37 -2.66 3.35 -4.83
CA SER A 37 -4.02 3.91 -4.75
C SER A 37 -5.01 3.17 -5.67
N VAL A 38 -4.55 2.73 -6.85
CA VAL A 38 -5.37 1.94 -7.79
C VAL A 38 -5.71 0.57 -7.22
N ALA A 39 -4.76 -0.13 -6.58
CA ALA A 39 -4.99 -1.46 -6.00
C ALA A 39 -6.05 -1.47 -4.88
N ARG A 40 -6.37 -0.30 -4.31
CA ARG A 40 -7.39 -0.15 -3.27
C ARG A 40 -8.80 0.01 -3.81
N LYS A 41 -8.94 0.36 -5.08
CA LYS A 41 -10.24 0.53 -5.72
C LYS A 41 -10.80 -0.85 -6.09
N GLY A 42 -12.06 -1.11 -5.75
CA GLY A 42 -12.74 -2.32 -6.21
C GLY A 42 -12.65 -2.46 -7.73
N PHE A 43 -12.35 -3.67 -8.20
CA PHE A 43 -12.08 -3.96 -9.62
C PHE A 43 -11.03 -3.03 -10.25
N LEU A 44 -10.05 -2.57 -9.46
CA LEU A 44 -9.00 -1.63 -9.86
C LEU A 44 -9.53 -0.28 -10.41
N GLY A 45 -10.80 0.04 -10.15
CA GLY A 45 -11.46 1.22 -10.70
C GLY A 45 -11.79 1.10 -12.20
N LEU A 46 -11.83 -0.11 -12.76
CA LEU A 46 -12.21 -0.33 -14.15
C LEU A 46 -13.67 0.13 -14.42
N PRO A 47 -13.94 0.80 -15.55
CA PRO A 47 -15.29 1.10 -15.98
C PRO A 47 -16.13 -0.19 -16.09
N GLY A 48 -17.32 -0.19 -15.48
CA GLY A 48 -18.19 -1.38 -15.42
C GLY A 48 -17.81 -2.42 -14.35
N GLY A 49 -16.85 -2.11 -13.47
CA GLY A 49 -16.53 -2.89 -12.28
C GLY A 49 -16.27 -4.36 -12.59
N LYS A 50 -17.08 -5.26 -12.02
CA LYS A 50 -16.97 -6.72 -12.24
C LYS A 50 -17.00 -7.12 -13.72
N ALA A 51 -17.87 -6.50 -14.51
CA ALA A 51 -17.97 -6.79 -15.95
C ALA A 51 -16.74 -6.27 -16.71
N GLY A 52 -16.20 -5.13 -16.29
CA GLY A 52 -14.93 -4.59 -16.82
C GLY A 52 -13.76 -5.52 -16.50
N MET A 53 -13.66 -5.99 -15.26
CA MET A 53 -12.64 -6.95 -14.85
C MET A 53 -12.73 -8.26 -15.63
N ALA A 54 -13.93 -8.84 -15.76
CA ALA A 54 -14.14 -10.05 -16.56
C ALA A 54 -13.64 -9.89 -17.99
N LYS A 55 -13.91 -8.75 -18.64
CA LYS A 55 -13.40 -8.46 -20.00
C LYS A 55 -11.88 -8.41 -20.07
N VAL A 56 -11.23 -7.81 -19.07
CA VAL A 56 -9.75 -7.72 -19.02
C VAL A 56 -9.12 -9.11 -18.92
N VAL A 57 -9.75 -10.04 -18.20
CA VAL A 57 -9.28 -11.43 -18.07
C VAL A 57 -9.88 -12.39 -19.11
N GLY A 58 -10.19 -11.90 -20.32
CA GLY A 58 -10.65 -12.74 -21.43
C GLY A 58 -12.11 -13.21 -21.36
N GLY A 59 -12.94 -12.58 -20.53
CA GLY A 59 -14.34 -12.94 -20.32
C GLY A 59 -14.58 -13.99 -19.22
N ASP A 60 -13.53 -14.52 -18.57
CA ASP A 60 -13.67 -15.48 -17.47
C ASP A 60 -14.10 -14.77 -16.17
N ALA A 61 -15.39 -14.88 -15.84
CA ALA A 61 -15.95 -14.32 -14.60
C ALA A 61 -15.34 -14.94 -13.33
N ALA A 62 -14.93 -16.20 -13.35
CA ALA A 62 -14.29 -16.86 -12.21
C ALA A 62 -12.84 -16.38 -12.03
N ALA A 63 -12.11 -16.13 -13.13
CA ALA A 63 -10.81 -15.46 -13.07
C ALA A 63 -10.94 -14.04 -12.53
N GLY A 64 -11.95 -13.29 -12.99
CA GLY A 64 -12.21 -11.93 -12.50
C GLY A 64 -12.52 -11.90 -11.00
N GLY A 65 -13.25 -12.90 -10.50
CA GLY A 65 -13.47 -13.10 -9.05
C GLY A 65 -12.18 -13.34 -8.30
N ARG A 66 -11.35 -14.30 -8.73
CA ARG A 66 -10.05 -14.58 -8.09
C ARG A 66 -9.13 -13.36 -8.04
N VAL A 67 -9.13 -12.55 -9.10
CA VAL A 67 -8.35 -11.29 -9.14
C VAL A 67 -8.88 -10.28 -8.13
N GLU A 68 -10.20 -10.14 -7.99
CA GLU A 68 -10.79 -9.24 -7.01
C GLU A 68 -10.56 -9.70 -5.57
N ASP A 69 -10.63 -11.00 -5.29
CA ASP A 69 -10.33 -11.56 -3.96
C ASP A 69 -8.87 -11.26 -3.56
N ALA A 70 -7.91 -11.56 -4.44
CA ALA A 70 -6.50 -11.24 -4.21
C ALA A 70 -6.25 -9.72 -4.08
N ARG A 71 -7.04 -8.89 -4.76
CA ARG A 71 -7.00 -7.43 -4.63
C ARG A 71 -7.54 -6.98 -3.27
N GLN A 72 -8.60 -7.61 -2.76
CA GLN A 72 -9.12 -7.33 -1.41
C GLN A 72 -8.06 -7.61 -0.35
N ASP A 73 -7.41 -8.78 -0.41
CA ASP A 73 -6.33 -9.14 0.52
C ASP A 73 -5.18 -8.12 0.49
N LEU A 74 -4.76 -7.71 -0.73
CA LEU A 74 -3.78 -6.65 -0.90
C LEU A 74 -4.27 -5.33 -0.30
N SER A 75 -5.51 -4.95 -0.54
CA SER A 75 -6.10 -3.72 -0.02
C SER A 75 -6.16 -3.70 1.51
N PHE A 76 -6.44 -4.84 2.14
CA PHE A 76 -6.39 -4.98 3.60
C PHE A 76 -4.96 -4.79 4.12
N ALA A 77 -3.96 -5.42 3.49
CA ALA A 77 -2.56 -5.24 3.90
C ALA A 77 -2.09 -3.79 3.72
N LEU A 78 -2.50 -3.11 2.65
CA LEU A 78 -2.22 -1.69 2.44
C LEU A 78 -2.90 -0.80 3.49
N ALA A 79 -4.12 -1.15 3.91
CA ALA A 79 -4.85 -0.41 4.94
C ALA A 79 -4.17 -0.55 6.32
N GLN A 80 -3.72 -1.75 6.70
CA GLN A 80 -3.00 -1.96 7.96
C GLN A 80 -1.72 -1.13 8.04
N LEU A 81 -0.95 -1.06 6.94
CA LEU A 81 0.24 -0.23 6.88
C LEU A 81 -0.09 1.27 6.96
N GLU A 82 -1.21 1.69 6.36
CA GLU A 82 -1.67 3.07 6.44
C GLU A 82 -2.15 3.45 7.85
N ASP A 83 -2.94 2.59 8.50
CA ASP A 83 -3.44 2.81 9.85
C ASP A 83 -2.27 2.95 10.82
N PHE A 84 -1.29 2.05 10.71
CA PHE A 84 -0.02 2.18 11.44
C PHE A 84 0.68 3.51 11.12
N ALA A 85 0.80 3.88 9.84
CA ALA A 85 1.41 5.14 9.47
C ALA A 85 0.65 6.34 10.08
N LEU A 86 -0.68 6.33 10.10
CA LEU A 86 -1.52 7.38 10.68
C LEU A 86 -1.32 7.50 12.19
N GLU A 87 -1.36 6.37 12.91
CA GLU A 87 -1.13 6.31 14.35
C GLU A 87 0.25 6.90 14.71
N ASN A 88 1.27 6.57 13.93
CA ASN A 88 2.65 7.04 14.13
C ASN A 88 2.92 8.42 13.50
N THR A 89 2.01 8.96 12.67
CA THR A 89 2.06 10.35 12.20
C THR A 89 1.58 11.32 13.30
N SER A 90 0.63 10.88 14.13
CA SER A 90 -0.04 11.76 15.11
C SER A 90 0.79 12.15 16.33
N LEU A 91 1.88 11.42 16.60
CA LEU A 91 2.62 11.57 17.85
C LEU A 91 3.68 12.69 17.81
N PHE A 92 4.27 13.07 16.66
CA PHE A 92 5.40 14.03 16.67
C PHE A 92 5.58 14.96 15.45
N PHE A 93 4.91 14.79 14.31
CA PHE A 93 5.41 15.36 13.03
C PHE A 93 4.39 16.23 12.27
N ASN A 94 3.93 17.31 12.88
CA ASN A 94 3.51 18.51 12.14
C ASN A 94 4.57 19.63 12.19
N SER A 95 5.69 19.45 12.90
CA SER A 95 6.82 20.38 12.86
C SER A 95 7.71 20.07 11.67
N VAL A 96 8.09 21.11 10.94
CA VAL A 96 8.87 21.06 9.69
C VAL A 96 10.36 20.77 9.97
N ASP A 97 10.78 20.68 11.24
CA ASP A 97 12.18 20.51 11.64
C ASP A 97 12.45 19.15 12.31
N ARG A 98 13.15 18.28 11.60
CA ARG A 98 13.56 16.95 12.05
C ARG A 98 14.41 17.00 13.33
N LYS A 99 15.19 18.07 13.56
CA LYS A 99 16.00 18.22 14.78
C LYS A 99 15.16 18.46 16.03
N GLU A 100 14.07 19.21 15.92
CA GLU A 100 13.14 19.40 17.04
C GLU A 100 12.48 18.09 17.41
N VAL A 101 12.14 17.27 16.41
CA VAL A 101 11.51 15.99 16.67
C VAL A 101 12.48 14.99 17.29
N GLU A 102 13.73 14.92 16.83
CA GLU A 102 14.77 14.10 17.47
C GLU A 102 14.99 14.49 18.93
N LYS A 103 14.93 15.80 19.23
CA LYS A 103 15.02 16.32 20.60
C LYS A 103 13.80 15.92 21.45
N LEU A 104 12.59 16.06 20.93
CA LEU A 104 11.35 15.65 21.59
C LEU A 104 11.28 14.13 21.82
N MET A 105 11.75 13.31 20.87
CA MET A 105 11.87 11.86 21.03
C MET A 105 12.83 11.51 22.17
N ALA A 106 13.96 12.21 22.28
CA ALA A 106 14.91 12.03 23.37
C ALA A 106 14.32 12.44 24.74
N GLU A 107 13.52 13.52 24.79
CA GLU A 107 12.87 14.01 26.00
C GLU A 107 11.70 13.12 26.46
N THR A 108 10.96 12.54 25.52
CA THR A 108 9.76 11.71 25.80
C THR A 108 10.05 10.21 25.91
N GLN A 109 11.29 9.79 25.67
CA GLN A 109 11.68 8.36 25.52
C GLN A 109 10.86 7.61 24.46
N TYR A 110 10.24 8.34 23.54
CA TYR A 110 9.46 7.72 22.48
C TYR A 110 10.38 6.94 21.55
N GLN A 111 10.13 5.63 21.45
CA GLN A 111 10.79 4.78 20.47
C GLN A 111 9.88 4.60 19.26
N GLU A 112 10.38 5.05 18.13
CA GLU A 112 9.72 4.90 16.86
C GLU A 112 9.63 3.41 16.50
N LYS A 113 8.41 2.92 16.27
CA LYS A 113 8.13 1.49 16.03
C LYS A 113 8.47 1.06 14.61
N THR A 114 9.65 1.45 14.11
CA THR A 114 10.12 1.12 12.75
C THR A 114 10.16 -0.38 12.48
N GLY A 115 10.36 -1.21 13.50
CA GLY A 115 10.29 -2.68 13.38
C GLY A 115 8.91 -3.19 12.95
N GLU A 116 7.85 -2.68 13.58
CA GLU A 116 6.46 -3.05 13.26
C GLU A 116 6.06 -2.53 11.88
N GLY A 117 6.40 -1.27 11.55
CA GLY A 117 6.18 -0.71 10.22
C GLY A 117 6.90 -1.49 9.11
N LYS A 118 8.13 -1.98 9.36
CA LYS A 118 8.84 -2.86 8.41
C LYS A 118 8.14 -4.21 8.22
N GLN A 119 7.62 -4.81 9.29
CA GLN A 119 6.86 -6.06 9.20
C GLN A 119 5.58 -5.87 8.37
N LEU A 120 4.84 -4.78 8.60
CA LEU A 120 3.65 -4.43 7.83
C LEU A 120 3.98 -4.16 6.35
N LEU A 121 5.10 -3.50 6.06
CA LEU A 121 5.57 -3.31 4.69
C LEU A 121 5.86 -4.65 4.00
N VAL A 122 6.53 -5.58 4.68
CA VAL A 122 6.82 -6.93 4.14
C VAL A 122 5.53 -7.71 3.91
N ALA A 123 4.54 -7.60 4.80
CA ALA A 123 3.23 -8.22 4.61
C ALA A 123 2.54 -7.67 3.35
N ALA A 124 2.50 -6.35 3.18
CA ALA A 124 1.95 -5.73 1.97
C ALA A 124 2.69 -6.15 0.69
N GLN A 125 4.03 -6.26 0.73
CA GLN A 125 4.84 -6.75 -0.39
C GLN A 125 4.51 -8.21 -0.74
N THR A 126 4.25 -9.04 0.26
CA THR A 126 3.86 -10.44 0.07
C THR A 126 2.49 -10.53 -0.60
N SER A 127 1.50 -9.78 -0.10
CA SER A 127 0.17 -9.71 -0.73
C SER A 127 0.24 -9.18 -2.16
N ALA A 128 1.11 -8.21 -2.44
CA ALA A 128 1.33 -7.70 -3.79
C ALA A 128 1.92 -8.76 -4.73
N ALA A 129 2.84 -9.59 -4.26
CA ALA A 129 3.40 -10.69 -5.05
C ALA A 129 2.35 -11.77 -5.36
N ILE A 130 1.47 -12.09 -4.40
CA ILE A 130 0.35 -13.01 -4.60
C ILE A 130 -0.61 -12.43 -5.66
N PHE A 131 -1.01 -11.17 -5.50
CA PHE A 131 -1.86 -10.49 -6.45
C PHE A 131 -1.29 -10.50 -7.88
N GLU A 132 -0.01 -10.15 -8.06
CA GLU A 132 0.67 -10.20 -9.36
C GLU A 132 0.65 -11.61 -9.97
N LYS A 133 0.86 -12.66 -9.15
CA LYS A 133 0.79 -14.05 -9.60
C LYS A 133 -0.62 -14.43 -10.06
N VAL A 134 -1.65 -14.02 -9.32
CA VAL A 134 -3.06 -14.27 -9.67
C VAL A 134 -3.43 -13.58 -10.98
N VAL A 135 -3.08 -12.30 -11.13
CA VAL A 135 -3.32 -11.54 -12.38
C VAL A 135 -2.62 -12.19 -13.58
N THR A 136 -1.35 -12.57 -13.41
CA THR A 136 -0.59 -13.25 -14.48
C THR A 136 -1.21 -14.60 -14.86
N SER A 137 -1.65 -15.37 -13.86
CA SER A 137 -2.29 -16.67 -14.09
C SER A 137 -3.68 -16.54 -14.73
N ALA A 138 -4.39 -15.44 -14.46
CA ALA A 138 -5.67 -15.13 -15.08
C ALA A 138 -5.51 -14.77 -16.57
N ASN A 139 -4.45 -14.05 -16.92
CA ASN A 139 -4.21 -13.60 -18.30
C ASN A 139 -3.63 -14.70 -19.21
N ASN A 140 -2.92 -15.69 -18.66
CA ASN A 140 -2.27 -16.77 -19.42
C ASN A 140 -3.20 -17.95 -19.77
N LYS A 141 -4.51 -17.85 -19.53
CA LYS A 141 -5.50 -18.90 -19.86
C LYS A 141 -6.21 -18.69 -21.21
N ASN A 142 -5.77 -17.73 -22.03
CA ASN A 142 -6.23 -17.53 -23.40
C ASN A 142 -5.36 -18.30 -24.39
#